data_AF-A0AA95MHY2-F1
#
_entry.id   AF-A0AA95MHY2-F1
#
_cell.length_a   1.000
_cell.length_b   1.000
_cell.length_c   1.000
_cell.angle_alpha   90.00
_cell.angle_beta   90.00
_cell.angle_gamma   90.00
#
_symmetry.space_group_name_H-M   'P 1'
#
loop_
_entity.id
_entity.type
_entity.pdbx_description
1 polymer ?
#
loop_
_entity_poly.entity_id
_entity_poly.type
_entity_poly.pdbx_seq_one_letter_code
_entity_poly.pdbx_strand_id
1 'polypeptide(L)'
;MVKKIEIVGLGAGDLEQLPVGIYKKLLQAPLLFLRTKEHPVIPELEQEGLTYTSFDSIYEKHDQFESVYEEITRTLLSKAQTDVITYAVPGHPLVAERTVQLLLEFGPSEGVEIIIGGGQSFLDPLFASLKIDPVEGFQLLDGTALSASKLQVDQHIIISQVYDQFVASNVKLTLMEKLPDDYQVYIVTAAGSKQEHIEKLPLYELDRNVSINNLTSVYIPPVTEEQILLKNFSKLRAIIAELRGPNGCPWDKEQTHESLKRYLIEETYEVIDAIDNEDIDHLIEELGDILLQVMLHAQIGEDEGYFSIDDVIEGLSAKMIRRHPHVFGNAHVANSEEVLKNWQEIKKQEKTEATSSLLEGVSKSLPNLLRAYELQKKAAMVGFDWQEITPAVEKVKEELDEFVDELDGTTEGFIRAKKEFGDLLFAFVNVARFLKISPEEALNETNQKFTRRFQYIEDKVKASGRPFEDYTLEELDRYWNEAKLTGL
;
A
#
# COMPACT_ATOMS: atom_id res chain seq x y z
N MET A 1 9.26 -50.06 -17.69
CA MET A 1 10.47 -49.21 -17.69
C MET A 1 10.21 -48.07 -16.72
N VAL A 2 11.22 -47.65 -15.96
CA VAL A 2 11.08 -46.51 -15.05
C VAL A 2 11.09 -45.26 -15.94
N LYS A 3 9.96 -44.56 -16.03
CA LYS A 3 9.85 -43.29 -16.77
C LYS A 3 10.42 -42.19 -15.89
N LYS A 4 11.61 -41.70 -16.22
CA LYS A 4 12.36 -40.79 -15.34
C LYS A 4 13.05 -39.69 -16.12
N ILE A 5 12.96 -38.47 -15.58
CA ILE A 5 13.74 -37.30 -15.99
C ILE A 5 14.65 -36.92 -14.82
N GLU A 6 15.96 -37.00 -15.01
CA GLU A 6 16.92 -36.45 -14.06
C GLU A 6 17.38 -35.07 -14.52
N ILE A 7 17.13 -34.06 -13.69
CA ILE A 7 17.42 -32.67 -14.01
C ILE A 7 18.70 -32.25 -13.28
N VAL A 8 19.69 -31.76 -14.01
CA VAL A 8 20.98 -31.31 -13.46
C VAL A 8 21.25 -29.86 -13.80
N GLY A 9 21.86 -29.13 -12.87
CA GLY A 9 22.27 -27.74 -13.06
C GLY A 9 23.71 -27.64 -13.54
N LEU A 10 23.94 -26.86 -14.59
CA LEU A 10 25.26 -26.58 -15.15
C LEU A 10 26.06 -25.54 -14.36
N GLY A 11 25.44 -24.87 -13.37
CA GLY A 11 26.07 -23.75 -12.68
C GLY A 11 26.00 -22.46 -13.50
N ALA A 12 26.69 -21.42 -13.05
CA ALA A 12 26.70 -20.11 -13.73
C ALA A 12 28.01 -19.82 -14.48
N GLY A 13 28.99 -20.72 -14.37
CA GLY A 13 30.37 -20.48 -14.75
C GLY A 13 30.97 -21.55 -15.65
N ASP A 14 32.30 -21.61 -15.62
CA ASP A 14 33.12 -22.53 -16.40
C ASP A 14 33.25 -23.91 -15.70
N LEU A 15 34.03 -24.80 -16.31
CA LEU A 15 34.15 -26.20 -15.85
C LEU A 15 34.66 -26.34 -14.41
N GLU A 16 35.48 -25.40 -13.93
CA GLU A 16 36.02 -25.40 -12.57
C GLU A 16 34.94 -25.23 -11.49
N GLN A 17 33.82 -24.60 -11.84
CA GLN A 17 32.68 -24.43 -10.93
C GLN A 17 31.69 -25.59 -11.00
N LEU A 18 31.81 -26.49 -11.98
CA LEU A 18 30.87 -27.60 -12.12
C LEU A 18 31.16 -28.66 -11.05
N PRO A 19 30.20 -28.99 -10.15
CA PRO A 19 30.45 -30.00 -9.13
C PRO A 19 30.83 -31.33 -9.77
N VAL A 20 31.88 -31.98 -9.27
CA VAL A 20 32.41 -33.24 -9.84
C VAL A 20 31.35 -34.33 -9.96
N GLY A 21 30.37 -34.36 -9.05
CA GLY A 21 29.23 -35.26 -9.13
C GLY A 21 28.35 -35.01 -10.36
N ILE A 22 28.10 -33.74 -10.70
CA ILE A 22 27.31 -33.35 -11.88
C ILE A 22 28.10 -33.60 -13.17
N TYR A 23 29.39 -33.22 -13.20
CA TYR A 23 30.28 -33.53 -14.32
C TYR A 23 30.23 -35.02 -14.72
N LYS A 24 30.37 -35.92 -13.72
CA LYS A 24 30.28 -37.36 -13.94
C LYS A 24 28.91 -37.79 -14.49
N LYS A 25 27.82 -37.23 -13.97
CA LYS A 25 26.46 -37.52 -14.44
C LYS A 25 26.26 -37.11 -15.90
N LEU A 26 26.75 -35.93 -16.29
CA LEU A 26 26.63 -35.42 -17.66
C LEU A 26 27.35 -36.33 -18.66
N LEU A 27 28.60 -36.74 -18.38
CA LEU A 27 29.35 -37.61 -19.27
C LEU A 27 28.83 -39.06 -19.33
N GLN A 28 28.10 -39.49 -18.32
CA GLN A 28 27.50 -40.84 -18.26
C GLN A 28 26.04 -40.86 -18.72
N ALA A 29 25.45 -39.71 -19.04
CA ALA A 29 24.05 -39.61 -19.42
C ALA A 29 23.82 -40.28 -20.78
N PRO A 30 22.95 -41.32 -20.86
CA PRO A 30 22.70 -42.01 -22.11
C PRO A 30 21.91 -41.15 -23.11
N LEU A 31 21.03 -40.27 -22.61
CA LEU A 31 20.30 -39.31 -23.41
C LEU A 31 20.25 -37.96 -22.68
N LEU A 32 21.11 -37.04 -23.11
CA LEU A 32 21.26 -35.71 -22.52
C LEU A 32 20.58 -34.64 -23.38
N PHE A 33 19.69 -33.88 -22.76
CA PHE A 33 19.09 -32.68 -23.33
C PHE A 33 19.62 -31.44 -22.63
N LEU A 34 20.00 -30.42 -23.38
CA LEU A 34 20.34 -29.09 -22.84
C LEU A 34 19.19 -28.12 -23.10
N ARG A 35 18.85 -27.31 -22.10
CA ARG A 35 17.95 -26.15 -22.31
C ARG A 35 18.48 -25.25 -23.42
N THR A 36 19.78 -24.98 -23.39
CA THR A 36 20.51 -24.18 -24.37
C THR A 36 21.96 -24.65 -24.40
N LYS A 37 22.58 -24.62 -25.58
CA LYS A 37 24.04 -24.82 -25.73
C LYS A 37 24.84 -23.54 -25.42
N GLU A 38 24.18 -22.39 -25.37
CA GLU A 38 24.78 -21.08 -25.07
C GLU A 38 25.07 -20.97 -23.57
N HIS A 39 26.08 -21.72 -23.10
CA HIS A 39 26.51 -21.75 -21.71
C HIS A 39 28.03 -21.93 -21.62
N PRO A 40 28.74 -21.20 -20.73
CA PRO A 40 30.21 -21.18 -20.68
C PRO A 40 30.88 -22.56 -20.53
N VAL A 41 30.27 -23.48 -19.78
CA VAL A 41 30.80 -24.83 -19.56
C VAL A 41 30.72 -25.78 -20.77
N ILE A 42 29.82 -25.52 -21.74
CA ILE A 42 29.53 -26.48 -22.81
C ILE A 42 30.72 -26.70 -23.75
N PRO A 43 31.43 -25.66 -24.24
CA PRO A 43 32.61 -25.85 -25.10
C PRO A 43 33.72 -26.69 -24.46
N GLU A 44 33.88 -26.65 -23.14
CA GLU A 44 34.86 -27.46 -22.42
C GLU A 44 34.38 -28.91 -22.28
N LEU A 45 33.09 -29.12 -21.98
CA LEU A 45 32.51 -30.47 -21.92
C LEU A 45 32.50 -31.18 -23.28
N GLU A 46 32.34 -30.45 -24.38
CA GLU A 46 32.47 -31.00 -25.73
C GLU A 46 33.87 -31.56 -26.01
N GLN A 47 34.93 -30.89 -25.50
CA GLN A 47 36.30 -31.38 -25.59
C GLN A 47 36.51 -32.67 -24.78
N GLU A 48 35.77 -32.84 -23.69
CA GLU A 48 35.72 -34.04 -22.85
C GLU A 48 34.81 -35.16 -23.41
N GLY A 49 34.22 -34.94 -24.60
CA GLY A 49 33.41 -35.95 -25.30
C GLY A 49 31.93 -35.96 -24.94
N LEU A 50 31.39 -34.86 -24.38
CA LEU A 50 29.96 -34.72 -24.12
C LEU A 50 29.14 -34.83 -25.41
N THR A 51 28.09 -35.64 -25.39
CA THR A 51 27.10 -35.72 -26.47
C THR A 51 25.73 -35.31 -25.94
N TYR A 52 25.02 -34.46 -26.70
CA TYR A 52 23.76 -33.87 -26.24
C TYR A 52 22.83 -33.50 -27.41
N THR A 53 21.57 -33.25 -27.08
CA THR A 53 20.60 -32.55 -27.94
C THR A 53 20.21 -31.24 -27.26
N SER A 54 20.27 -30.09 -27.94
CA SER A 54 19.86 -28.81 -27.35
C SER A 54 18.53 -28.31 -27.90
N PHE A 55 17.84 -27.48 -27.11
CA PHE A 55 16.55 -26.89 -27.47
C PHE A 55 16.65 -25.49 -28.09
N ASP A 56 17.83 -25.02 -28.48
CA ASP A 56 18.02 -23.68 -29.06
C ASP A 56 17.13 -23.43 -30.28
N SER A 57 16.89 -24.46 -31.10
CA SER A 57 15.97 -24.37 -32.26
C SER A 57 14.50 -24.07 -31.89
N ILE A 58 14.07 -24.37 -30.66
CA ILE A 58 12.73 -24.04 -30.18
C ILE A 58 12.63 -22.54 -29.85
N TYR A 59 13.72 -21.92 -29.38
CA TYR A 59 13.76 -20.47 -29.17
C TYR A 59 13.65 -19.70 -30.48
N GLU A 60 14.17 -20.23 -31.59
CA GLU A 60 14.03 -19.62 -32.92
C GLU A 60 12.61 -19.74 -33.49
N LYS A 61 11.80 -20.67 -32.97
CA LYS A 61 10.47 -20.99 -33.49
C LYS A 61 9.34 -20.14 -32.90
N HIS A 62 9.53 -19.60 -31.69
CA HIS A 62 8.49 -18.91 -30.93
C HIS A 62 8.89 -17.48 -30.59
N ASP A 63 7.92 -16.57 -30.66
CA ASP A 63 8.11 -15.15 -30.29
C ASP A 63 7.99 -14.92 -28.78
N GLN A 64 7.50 -15.90 -28.01
CA GLN A 64 7.28 -15.79 -26.57
C GLN A 64 7.93 -16.94 -25.79
N PHE A 65 8.59 -16.60 -24.68
CA PHE A 65 9.27 -17.56 -23.81
C PHE A 65 8.34 -18.60 -23.20
N GLU A 66 7.10 -18.25 -22.87
CA GLU A 66 6.13 -19.19 -22.29
C GLU A 66 5.86 -20.38 -23.23
N SER A 67 5.64 -20.10 -24.53
CA SER A 67 5.45 -21.13 -25.55
C SER A 67 6.70 -22.00 -25.76
N VAL A 68 7.90 -21.41 -25.65
CA VAL A 68 9.17 -22.15 -25.66
C VAL A 68 9.21 -23.15 -24.50
N TYR A 69 8.92 -22.69 -23.28
CA TYR A 69 8.98 -23.52 -22.09
C TYR A 69 7.97 -24.67 -22.14
N GLU A 70 6.74 -24.40 -22.59
CA GLU A 70 5.73 -25.45 -22.77
C GLU A 70 6.14 -26.50 -23.81
N GLU A 71 6.72 -26.11 -24.95
CA GLU A 71 7.14 -27.05 -25.98
C GLU A 71 8.32 -27.91 -25.51
N ILE A 72 9.30 -27.32 -24.82
CA ILE A 72 10.41 -28.06 -24.19
C ILE A 72 9.87 -29.09 -23.20
N THR A 73 8.97 -28.68 -22.29
CA THR A 73 8.37 -29.56 -21.29
C THR A 73 7.63 -30.73 -21.94
N ARG A 74 6.76 -30.47 -22.93
CA ARG A 74 6.03 -31.52 -23.66
C ARG A 74 6.98 -32.50 -24.36
N THR A 75 8.04 -31.98 -24.96
CA THR A 75 9.03 -32.81 -25.67
C THR A 75 9.77 -33.73 -24.70
N LEU A 76 10.22 -33.20 -23.57
CA LEU A 76 10.91 -33.97 -22.52
C LEU A 76 10.00 -35.04 -21.92
N LEU A 77 8.76 -34.69 -21.56
CA LEU A 77 7.79 -35.65 -21.03
C LEU A 77 7.47 -36.76 -22.03
N SER A 78 7.30 -36.43 -23.31
CA SER A 78 7.08 -37.41 -24.38
C SER A 78 8.26 -38.37 -24.52
N LYS A 79 9.50 -37.88 -24.47
CA LYS A 79 10.71 -38.72 -24.55
C LYS A 79 10.91 -39.59 -23.30
N ALA A 80 10.55 -39.08 -22.13
CA ALA A 80 10.63 -39.83 -20.88
C ALA A 80 9.66 -41.02 -20.80
N GLN A 81 8.68 -41.11 -21.72
CA GLN A 81 7.81 -42.28 -21.84
C GLN A 81 8.56 -43.52 -22.32
N THR A 82 9.63 -43.36 -23.10
CA THR A 82 10.41 -44.45 -23.69
C THR A 82 11.80 -44.60 -23.07
N ASP A 83 12.43 -43.48 -22.71
CA ASP A 83 13.84 -43.43 -22.32
C ASP A 83 14.02 -42.78 -20.94
N VAL A 84 15.13 -43.11 -20.27
CA VAL A 84 15.58 -42.36 -19.09
C VAL A 84 16.40 -41.18 -19.59
N ILE A 85 15.96 -39.97 -19.28
CA ILE A 85 16.57 -38.76 -19.84
C ILE A 85 17.27 -37.95 -18.76
N THR A 86 18.36 -37.30 -19.13
CA THR A 86 19.00 -36.25 -18.34
C THR A 86 18.71 -34.91 -19.01
N TYR A 87 18.18 -33.97 -18.25
CA TYR A 87 17.92 -32.61 -18.71
C TYR A 87 18.82 -31.64 -17.95
N ALA A 88 19.73 -30.97 -18.65
CA ALA A 88 20.65 -30.01 -18.07
C ALA A 88 20.19 -28.58 -18.34
N VAL A 89 20.16 -27.78 -17.29
CA VAL A 89 19.74 -26.38 -17.32
C VAL A 89 20.86 -25.46 -16.81
N PRO A 90 20.97 -24.23 -17.30
CA PRO A 90 21.82 -23.21 -16.69
C PRO A 90 21.51 -23.02 -15.19
N GLY A 91 22.53 -22.73 -14.39
CA GLY A 91 22.38 -22.47 -12.96
C GLY A 91 21.93 -23.70 -12.17
N HIS A 92 21.08 -23.47 -11.17
CA HIS A 92 20.49 -24.51 -10.34
C HIS A 92 19.09 -24.87 -10.84
N PRO A 93 18.70 -26.16 -10.91
CA PRO A 93 17.42 -26.56 -11.50
C PRO A 93 16.16 -25.93 -10.91
N LEU A 94 16.21 -25.52 -9.64
CA LEU A 94 15.08 -24.93 -8.92
C LEU A 94 15.13 -23.40 -8.81
N VAL A 95 16.15 -22.74 -9.37
CA VAL A 95 16.32 -21.29 -9.24
C VAL A 95 16.04 -20.63 -10.58
N ALA A 96 14.98 -19.82 -10.63
CA ALA A 96 14.59 -19.02 -11.80
C ALA A 96 14.39 -19.82 -13.12
N GLU A 97 14.05 -21.11 -13.03
CA GLU A 97 13.99 -22.01 -14.19
C GLU A 97 12.57 -22.59 -14.43
N ARG A 98 11.85 -21.98 -15.37
CA ARG A 98 10.42 -22.26 -15.63
C ARG A 98 10.17 -23.66 -16.19
N THR A 99 11.06 -24.16 -17.05
CA THR A 99 10.91 -25.51 -17.64
C THR A 99 10.89 -26.61 -16.58
N VAL A 100 11.70 -26.46 -15.53
CA VAL A 100 11.76 -27.40 -14.41
C VAL A 100 10.51 -27.33 -13.54
N GLN A 101 9.98 -26.12 -13.30
CA GLN A 101 8.71 -25.94 -12.60
C GLN A 101 7.56 -26.67 -13.31
N LEU A 102 7.44 -26.50 -14.64
CA LEU A 102 6.43 -27.19 -15.45
C LEU A 102 6.61 -28.71 -15.45
N LEU A 103 7.85 -29.20 -15.48
CA LEU A 103 8.12 -30.63 -15.38
C LEU A 103 7.70 -31.21 -14.03
N LEU A 104 7.98 -30.50 -12.93
CA LEU A 104 7.54 -30.90 -11.58
C LEU A 104 6.02 -30.90 -11.45
N GLU A 105 5.33 -29.95 -12.10
CA GLU A 105 3.88 -29.84 -12.12
C GLU A 105 3.21 -30.96 -12.94
N PHE A 106 3.64 -31.15 -14.19
CA PHE A 106 2.96 -32.05 -15.13
C PHE A 106 3.51 -33.49 -15.13
N GLY A 107 4.80 -33.68 -14.82
CA GLY A 107 5.46 -34.98 -14.82
C GLY A 107 4.72 -36.06 -14.03
N PRO A 108 4.33 -35.80 -12.76
CA PRO A 108 3.59 -36.77 -11.95
C PRO A 108 2.26 -37.20 -12.59
N SER A 109 1.55 -36.29 -13.24
CA SER A 109 0.27 -36.58 -13.92
C SER A 109 0.44 -37.46 -15.16
N GLU A 110 1.61 -37.41 -15.80
CA GLU A 110 1.97 -38.26 -16.94
C GLU A 110 2.71 -39.55 -16.54
N GLY A 111 2.81 -39.82 -15.23
CA GLY A 111 3.49 -40.98 -14.67
C GLY A 111 5.01 -40.96 -14.89
N VAL A 112 5.60 -39.78 -15.02
CA VAL A 112 7.04 -39.56 -15.18
C VAL A 112 7.62 -39.06 -13.85
N GLU A 113 8.62 -39.76 -13.32
CA GLU A 113 9.34 -39.36 -12.12
C GLU A 113 10.35 -38.24 -12.45
N ILE A 114 10.25 -37.11 -11.75
CA ILE A 114 11.18 -36.00 -11.89
C ILE A 114 12.16 -36.02 -10.72
N ILE A 115 13.46 -36.14 -11.02
CA ILE A 115 14.52 -36.19 -10.02
C ILE A 115 15.43 -34.98 -10.18
N ILE A 116 15.59 -34.20 -9.12
CA ILE A 116 16.57 -33.12 -9.09
C ILE A 116 17.94 -33.72 -8.75
N GLY A 117 18.79 -33.82 -9.77
CA GLY A 117 20.13 -34.41 -9.70
C GLY A 117 21.18 -33.53 -9.04
N GLY A 118 20.82 -32.30 -8.66
CA GLY A 118 21.67 -31.27 -8.06
C GLY A 118 22.21 -30.27 -9.08
N GLY A 119 23.03 -29.34 -8.61
CA GLY A 119 23.62 -28.26 -9.40
C GLY A 119 24.08 -27.15 -8.47
N GLN A 120 24.90 -26.22 -8.97
CA GLN A 120 25.28 -25.05 -8.20
C GLN A 120 24.42 -23.85 -8.64
N SER A 121 23.95 -23.07 -7.67
CA SER A 121 23.30 -21.78 -7.98
C SER A 121 24.34 -20.70 -8.21
N PHE A 122 23.95 -19.60 -8.86
CA PHE A 122 24.79 -18.42 -9.02
C PHE A 122 24.93 -17.60 -7.72
N LEU A 123 24.20 -17.96 -6.65
CA LEU A 123 24.16 -17.21 -5.40
C LEU A 123 25.49 -17.22 -4.62
N ASP A 124 26.11 -18.38 -4.37
CA ASP A 124 27.38 -18.41 -3.64
C ASP A 124 28.49 -17.64 -4.37
N PRO A 125 28.66 -17.79 -5.70
CA PRO A 125 29.52 -16.91 -6.47
C PRO A 125 29.16 -15.43 -6.29
N LEU A 126 27.89 -15.04 -6.42
CA LEU A 126 27.48 -13.64 -6.22
C LEU A 126 27.86 -13.11 -4.84
N PHE A 127 27.60 -13.85 -3.77
CA PHE A 127 27.96 -13.43 -2.41
C PHE A 127 29.48 -13.26 -2.26
N ALA A 128 30.27 -14.17 -2.84
CA ALA A 128 31.73 -14.06 -2.83
C ALA A 128 32.24 -12.87 -3.64
N SER A 129 31.71 -12.66 -4.84
CA SER A 129 32.07 -11.56 -5.74
C SER A 129 31.73 -10.19 -5.14
N LEU A 130 30.55 -10.07 -4.54
CA LEU A 130 30.07 -8.86 -3.88
C LEU A 130 30.65 -8.68 -2.46
N LYS A 131 31.24 -9.73 -1.88
CA LYS A 131 31.76 -9.77 -0.50
C LYS A 131 30.70 -9.44 0.55
N ILE A 132 29.53 -10.05 0.41
CA ILE A 132 28.37 -9.84 1.29
C ILE A 132 28.04 -11.10 2.09
N ASP A 133 27.45 -10.91 3.27
CA ASP A 133 26.98 -12.01 4.12
C ASP A 133 25.44 -12.08 4.05
N PRO A 134 24.85 -13.16 3.48
CA PRO A 134 23.40 -13.26 3.36
C PRO A 134 22.69 -13.36 4.72
N VAL A 135 23.39 -13.59 5.84
CA VAL A 135 22.83 -13.55 7.20
C VAL A 135 22.33 -12.15 7.58
N GLU A 136 22.88 -11.09 6.98
CA GLU A 136 22.44 -9.71 7.21
C GLU A 136 21.01 -9.45 6.68
N GLY A 137 20.46 -10.36 5.90
CA GLY A 137 19.15 -10.26 5.26
C GLY A 137 19.30 -10.22 3.74
N PHE A 138 18.54 -11.07 3.04
CA PHE A 138 18.71 -11.28 1.60
C PHE A 138 17.37 -11.54 0.89
N GLN A 139 17.20 -10.89 -0.26
CA GLN A 139 16.10 -11.08 -1.20
C GLN A 139 16.60 -11.50 -2.58
N LEU A 140 16.07 -12.61 -3.11
CA LEU A 140 16.18 -12.95 -4.52
C LEU A 140 14.86 -12.65 -5.22
N LEU A 141 14.89 -11.70 -6.16
CA LEU A 141 13.71 -11.24 -6.89
C LEU A 141 13.85 -11.48 -8.39
N ASP A 142 12.71 -11.54 -9.06
CA ASP A 142 12.59 -11.70 -10.51
C ASP A 142 12.34 -10.33 -11.15
N GLY A 143 13.23 -9.88 -12.03
CA GLY A 143 13.13 -8.61 -12.73
C GLY A 143 11.91 -8.51 -13.65
N THR A 144 11.36 -9.63 -14.12
CA THR A 144 10.18 -9.66 -15.00
C THR A 144 8.86 -9.52 -14.23
N ALA A 145 8.87 -9.76 -12.92
CA ALA A 145 7.69 -9.74 -12.04
C ALA A 145 7.93 -8.90 -10.76
N LEU A 146 8.82 -7.91 -10.85
CA LEU A 146 9.21 -7.06 -9.73
C LEU A 146 8.05 -6.14 -9.32
N SER A 147 7.91 -5.90 -8.02
CA SER A 147 6.93 -4.95 -7.46
C SER A 147 7.55 -4.24 -6.27
N ALA A 148 7.34 -2.92 -6.19
CA ALA A 148 7.87 -2.09 -5.11
C ALA A 148 7.37 -2.52 -3.72
N SER A 149 6.18 -3.14 -3.64
CA SER A 149 5.61 -3.68 -2.40
C SER A 149 6.42 -4.83 -1.79
N LYS A 150 7.24 -5.52 -2.59
CA LYS A 150 8.07 -6.66 -2.14
C LYS A 150 9.48 -6.24 -1.71
N LEU A 151 9.89 -4.99 -1.97
CA LEU A 151 11.23 -4.51 -1.70
C LEU A 151 11.42 -4.25 -0.20
N GLN A 152 12.38 -4.94 0.41
CA GLN A 152 12.90 -4.68 1.75
C GLN A 152 14.28 -4.05 1.57
N VAL A 153 14.30 -2.73 1.41
CA VAL A 153 15.51 -1.98 1.01
C VAL A 153 16.61 -1.99 2.08
N ASP A 154 16.30 -2.43 3.30
CA ASP A 154 17.24 -2.67 4.40
C ASP A 154 17.94 -4.04 4.30
N GLN A 155 17.66 -4.83 3.26
CA GLN A 155 18.30 -6.14 2.99
C GLN A 155 19.13 -6.11 1.70
N HIS A 156 19.98 -7.10 1.51
CA HIS A 156 20.65 -7.33 0.22
C HIS A 156 19.61 -7.74 -0.82
N ILE A 157 19.46 -6.98 -1.91
CA ILE A 157 18.52 -7.31 -2.97
C ILE A 157 19.30 -7.75 -4.21
N ILE A 158 19.03 -8.97 -4.68
CA ILE A 158 19.53 -9.48 -5.96
C ILE A 158 18.34 -9.69 -6.88
N ILE A 159 18.34 -8.99 -8.01
CA ILE A 159 17.32 -9.08 -9.04
C ILE A 159 17.91 -9.86 -10.21
N SER A 160 17.34 -11.04 -10.43
CA SER A 160 17.68 -11.93 -11.53
C SER A 160 16.82 -11.66 -12.76
N GLN A 161 17.12 -12.33 -13.88
CA GLN A 161 16.37 -12.23 -15.13
C GLN A 161 16.28 -10.80 -15.70
N VAL A 162 17.28 -9.96 -15.42
CA VAL A 162 17.46 -8.69 -16.11
C VAL A 162 18.29 -9.02 -17.34
N TYR A 163 17.65 -9.36 -18.47
CA TYR A 163 18.32 -9.83 -19.69
C TYR A 163 18.24 -8.82 -20.86
N ASP A 164 17.37 -7.82 -20.77
CA ASP A 164 17.24 -6.79 -21.80
C ASP A 164 16.99 -5.39 -21.20
N GLN A 165 17.02 -4.39 -22.08
CA GLN A 165 16.84 -2.99 -21.71
C GLN A 165 15.43 -2.67 -21.19
N PHE A 166 14.40 -3.38 -21.66
CA PHE A 166 13.02 -3.17 -21.23
C PHE A 166 12.83 -3.62 -19.78
N VAL A 167 13.32 -4.83 -19.45
CA VAL A 167 13.32 -5.34 -18.08
C VAL A 167 14.16 -4.45 -17.17
N ALA A 168 15.36 -4.03 -17.61
CA ALA A 168 16.19 -3.11 -16.84
C ALA A 168 15.50 -1.77 -16.55
N SER A 169 14.78 -1.22 -17.53
CA SER A 169 13.98 0.00 -17.35
C SER A 169 12.85 -0.20 -16.33
N ASN A 170 12.13 -1.33 -16.38
CA ASN A 170 11.08 -1.62 -15.40
C ASN A 170 11.65 -1.80 -13.98
N VAL A 171 12.77 -2.53 -13.84
CA VAL A 171 13.49 -2.69 -12.58
C VAL A 171 13.91 -1.33 -12.03
N LYS A 172 14.50 -0.47 -12.87
CA LYS A 172 14.91 0.88 -12.50
C LYS A 172 13.75 1.69 -11.93
N LEU A 173 12.64 1.79 -12.68
CA LEU A 173 11.48 2.57 -12.28
C LEU A 173 10.87 2.05 -10.98
N THR A 174 10.79 0.72 -10.82
CA THR A 174 10.27 0.08 -9.61
C THR A 174 11.15 0.36 -8.39
N LEU A 175 12.47 0.34 -8.55
CA LEU A 175 13.42 0.69 -7.48
C LEU A 175 13.31 2.18 -7.10
N MET A 176 13.11 3.07 -8.08
CA MET A 176 12.97 4.52 -7.85
C MET A 176 11.72 4.91 -7.03
N GLU A 177 10.73 4.01 -6.89
CA GLU A 177 9.61 4.24 -5.97
C GLU A 177 10.06 4.26 -4.50
N LYS A 178 11.17 3.59 -4.18
CA LYS A 178 11.71 3.43 -2.82
C LYS A 178 13.08 4.07 -2.62
N LEU A 179 13.89 4.14 -3.67
CA LEU A 179 15.27 4.60 -3.62
C LEU A 179 15.44 5.91 -4.42
N PRO A 180 16.37 6.78 -4.02
CA PRO A 180 16.80 7.91 -4.85
C PRO A 180 17.29 7.45 -6.23
N ASP A 181 17.17 8.31 -7.23
CA ASP A 181 17.57 8.02 -8.60
C ASP A 181 19.10 7.89 -8.76
N ASP A 182 19.87 8.55 -7.89
CA ASP A 182 21.33 8.46 -7.84
C ASP A 182 21.87 7.34 -6.91
N TYR A 183 20.98 6.56 -6.29
CA TYR A 183 21.35 5.46 -5.41
C TYR A 183 22.23 4.45 -6.14
N GLN A 184 23.30 4.02 -5.49
CA GLN A 184 24.32 3.19 -6.14
C GLN A 184 23.89 1.73 -6.20
N VAL A 185 23.78 1.21 -7.42
CA VAL A 185 23.49 -0.20 -7.70
C VAL A 185 24.65 -0.86 -8.42
N TYR A 186 24.63 -2.18 -8.46
CA TYR A 186 25.68 -2.98 -9.08
C TYR A 186 25.10 -3.87 -10.15
N ILE A 187 25.76 -3.93 -11.28
CA ILE A 187 25.50 -4.92 -12.32
C ILE A 187 26.58 -5.97 -12.21
N VAL A 188 26.18 -7.20 -11.94
CA VAL A 188 27.08 -8.34 -11.84
C VAL A 188 26.81 -9.28 -12.98
N THR A 189 27.82 -9.52 -13.81
CA THR A 189 27.76 -10.45 -14.94
C THR A 189 28.72 -11.61 -14.70
N ALA A 190 28.24 -12.83 -14.91
CA ALA A 190 29.05 -14.05 -14.86
C ALA A 190 29.87 -14.22 -13.55
N ALA A 191 29.21 -13.99 -12.40
CA ALA A 191 29.82 -14.02 -11.07
C ALA A 191 30.65 -15.29 -10.82
N GLY A 192 31.85 -15.11 -10.25
CA GLY A 192 32.81 -16.17 -9.91
C GLY A 192 33.55 -16.79 -11.10
N SER A 193 33.20 -16.43 -12.35
CA SER A 193 33.85 -16.96 -13.55
C SER A 193 35.04 -16.10 -13.99
N LYS A 194 35.81 -16.59 -14.97
CA LYS A 194 36.88 -15.79 -15.62
C LYS A 194 36.35 -14.56 -16.38
N GLN A 195 35.05 -14.52 -16.67
CA GLN A 195 34.37 -13.42 -17.35
C GLN A 195 33.63 -12.51 -16.36
N GLU A 196 33.88 -12.65 -15.05
CA GLU A 196 33.25 -11.81 -14.04
C GLU A 196 33.46 -10.33 -14.34
N HIS A 197 32.35 -9.61 -14.35
CA HIS A 197 32.34 -8.16 -14.43
C HIS A 197 31.35 -7.59 -13.42
N ILE A 198 31.85 -6.71 -12.56
CA ILE A 198 31.05 -5.97 -11.60
C ILE A 198 31.18 -4.49 -11.93
N GLU A 199 30.06 -3.88 -12.30
CA GLU A 199 29.98 -2.45 -12.57
C GLU A 199 29.11 -1.79 -11.49
N LYS A 200 29.59 -0.70 -10.91
CA LYS A 200 28.83 0.11 -9.96
C LYS A 200 28.36 1.38 -10.67
N LEU A 201 27.07 1.67 -10.62
CA LEU A 201 26.48 2.82 -11.31
C LEU A 201 25.29 3.40 -10.54
N PRO A 202 24.93 4.68 -10.78
CA PRO A 202 23.70 5.27 -10.26
C PRO A 202 22.45 4.60 -10.85
N LEU A 203 21.39 4.44 -10.06
CA LEU A 203 20.17 3.76 -10.46
C LEU A 203 19.56 4.30 -11.78
N TYR A 204 19.62 5.61 -12.02
CA TYR A 204 19.14 6.22 -13.26
C TYR A 204 19.85 5.76 -14.54
N GLU A 205 21.04 5.17 -14.42
CA GLU A 205 21.83 4.65 -15.54
C GLU A 205 21.59 3.16 -15.81
N LEU A 206 20.79 2.46 -14.99
CA LEU A 206 20.62 1.01 -15.06
C LEU A 206 20.17 0.49 -16.44
N ASP A 207 19.43 1.29 -17.21
CA ASP A 207 18.96 0.95 -18.56
C ASP A 207 19.76 1.62 -19.69
N ARG A 208 20.90 2.27 -19.37
CA ARG A 208 21.73 3.01 -20.32
C ARG A 208 23.04 2.26 -20.59
N ASN A 209 23.17 1.68 -21.78
CA ASN A 209 24.41 1.08 -22.32
C ASN A 209 24.97 -0.14 -21.59
N VAL A 210 24.14 -0.92 -20.92
CA VAL A 210 24.59 -2.17 -20.30
C VAL A 210 24.52 -3.30 -21.33
N SER A 211 25.61 -4.06 -21.51
CA SER A 211 25.56 -5.34 -22.23
C SER A 211 24.89 -6.39 -21.36
N ILE A 212 23.57 -6.31 -21.28
CA ILE A 212 22.75 -7.20 -20.46
C ILE A 212 22.66 -8.56 -21.18
N ASN A 213 23.01 -9.63 -20.48
CA ASN A 213 22.89 -10.99 -20.98
C ASN A 213 22.22 -11.91 -19.93
N ASN A 214 22.02 -13.17 -20.27
CA ASN A 214 21.33 -14.14 -19.40
C ASN A 214 22.06 -14.45 -18.07
N LEU A 215 23.30 -13.97 -17.91
CA LEU A 215 24.13 -14.12 -16.71
C LEU A 215 24.23 -12.81 -15.91
N THR A 216 23.47 -11.78 -16.29
CA THR A 216 23.44 -10.49 -15.60
C THR A 216 22.44 -10.52 -14.45
N SER A 217 22.90 -10.04 -13.28
CA SER A 217 22.07 -9.78 -12.10
C SER A 217 22.29 -8.34 -11.64
N VAL A 218 21.23 -7.72 -11.13
CA VAL A 218 21.30 -6.39 -10.51
C VAL A 218 21.33 -6.58 -9.00
N TYR A 219 22.34 -6.02 -8.34
CA TYR A 219 22.49 -6.03 -6.91
C TYR A 219 22.29 -4.63 -6.34
N ILE A 220 21.48 -4.55 -5.29
CA ILE A 220 21.24 -3.33 -4.52
C ILE A 220 21.72 -3.59 -3.09
N PRO A 221 22.68 -2.80 -2.58
CA PRO A 221 23.12 -2.93 -1.20
C PRO A 221 22.04 -2.47 -0.22
N PRO A 222 22.07 -2.97 1.04
CA PRO A 222 21.18 -2.50 2.09
C PRO A 222 21.30 -0.99 2.29
N VAL A 223 20.15 -0.32 2.38
CA VAL A 223 20.07 1.08 2.74
C VAL A 223 20.43 1.26 4.20
N THR A 224 21.52 1.98 4.45
CA THR A 224 21.97 2.35 5.81
C THR A 224 21.65 3.80 6.16
N GLU A 225 21.32 4.62 5.16
CA GLU A 225 21.00 6.03 5.34
C GLU A 225 19.58 6.18 5.87
N GLU A 226 19.44 6.72 7.09
CA GLU A 226 18.14 6.82 7.76
C GLU A 226 17.11 7.64 6.97
N GLN A 227 17.55 8.66 6.24
CA GLN A 227 16.69 9.53 5.44
C GLN A 227 15.92 8.77 4.36
N ILE A 228 16.57 7.78 3.73
CA ILE A 228 15.93 6.95 2.70
C ILE A 228 14.90 6.02 3.34
N LEU A 229 15.15 5.58 4.58
CA LEU A 229 14.27 4.67 5.33
C LEU A 229 13.03 5.35 5.92
N LEU A 230 12.92 6.69 5.91
CA LEU A 230 11.76 7.39 6.49
C LEU A 230 10.43 7.06 5.81
N LYS A 231 10.46 6.57 4.56
CA LYS A 231 9.27 6.08 3.84
C LYS A 231 8.78 4.71 4.31
N ASN A 232 9.51 4.04 5.22
CA ASN A 232 9.16 2.71 5.71
C ASN A 232 8.34 2.79 6.99
N PHE A 233 7.21 2.10 6.99
CA PHE A 233 6.33 2.01 8.16
C PHE A 233 7.03 1.44 9.40
N SER A 234 7.92 0.46 9.21
CA SER A 234 8.75 -0.10 10.30
C SER A 234 9.66 0.95 10.94
N LYS A 235 10.21 1.88 10.16
CA LYS A 235 11.02 2.99 10.68
C LYS A 235 10.16 3.97 11.47
N LEU A 236 8.96 4.31 10.99
CA LEU A 236 8.01 5.13 11.76
C LEU A 236 7.68 4.47 13.10
N ARG A 237 7.31 3.18 13.11
CA ARG A 237 7.06 2.43 14.36
C ARG A 237 8.25 2.50 15.32
N ALA A 238 9.47 2.29 14.81
CA ALA A 238 10.68 2.35 15.63
C ALA A 238 10.94 3.75 16.21
N ILE A 239 10.69 4.81 15.44
CA ILE A 239 10.80 6.20 15.93
C ILE A 239 9.83 6.45 17.08
N ILE A 240 8.56 6.06 16.94
CA ILE A 240 7.54 6.24 17.98
C ILE A 240 7.87 5.45 19.25
N ALA A 241 8.34 4.21 19.09
CA ALA A 241 8.80 3.40 20.21
C ALA A 241 10.00 4.02 20.95
N GLU A 242 10.97 4.60 20.22
CA GLU A 242 12.12 5.29 20.83
C GLU A 242 11.69 6.57 21.56
N LEU A 243 10.79 7.36 20.96
CA LEU A 243 10.24 8.58 21.58
C LEU A 243 9.54 8.30 22.91
N ARG A 244 8.87 7.16 23.05
CA ARG A 244 8.24 6.73 24.30
C ARG A 244 9.11 5.80 25.16
N GLY A 245 10.29 5.44 24.67
CA GLY A 245 11.22 4.52 25.32
C GLY A 245 11.86 5.10 26.59
N PRO A 246 12.72 4.32 27.27
CA PRO A 246 13.40 4.76 28.49
C PRO A 246 14.14 6.09 28.34
N ASN A 247 14.81 6.30 27.20
CA ASN A 247 15.57 7.51 26.87
C ASN A 247 14.79 8.50 25.99
N GLY A 248 13.49 8.25 25.79
CA GLY A 248 12.64 9.03 24.91
C GLY A 248 12.29 10.42 25.42
N CYS A 249 11.49 11.13 24.63
CA CYS A 249 11.02 12.47 24.90
C CYS A 249 10.09 12.48 26.14
N PRO A 250 10.30 13.37 27.13
CA PRO A 250 9.43 13.46 28.31
C PRO A 250 7.96 13.66 27.92
N TRP A 251 7.68 14.61 27.02
CA TRP A 251 6.32 14.93 26.62
C TRP A 251 5.60 13.71 26.03
N ASP A 252 6.25 12.95 25.14
CA ASP A 252 5.66 11.77 24.52
C ASP A 252 5.36 10.68 25.56
N LYS A 253 6.26 10.48 26.53
CA LYS A 253 6.11 9.49 27.61
C LYS A 253 4.97 9.82 28.58
N GLU A 254 4.71 11.11 28.79
CA GLU A 254 3.64 11.61 29.66
C GLU A 254 2.24 11.41 29.06
N GLN A 255 2.14 11.23 27.73
CA GLN A 255 0.85 11.15 27.07
C GLN A 255 0.08 9.87 27.41
N THR A 256 -1.23 10.04 27.58
CA THR A 256 -2.22 8.96 27.74
C THR A 256 -3.26 9.05 26.62
N HIS A 257 -4.11 8.03 26.48
CA HIS A 257 -5.22 8.10 25.53
C HIS A 257 -6.13 9.31 25.76
N GLU A 258 -6.33 9.73 27.02
CA GLU A 258 -7.18 10.87 27.36
C GLU A 258 -6.54 12.21 27.00
N SER A 259 -5.23 12.36 27.21
CA SER A 259 -4.53 13.62 26.91
C SER A 259 -4.43 13.88 25.42
N LEU A 260 -4.36 12.82 24.60
CA LEU A 260 -4.22 12.92 23.15
C LEU A 260 -5.52 13.28 22.41
N LYS A 261 -6.69 13.08 23.02
CA LYS A 261 -8.00 13.33 22.36
C LYS A 261 -8.13 14.73 21.77
N ARG A 262 -7.57 15.76 22.42
CA ARG A 262 -7.68 17.14 21.94
C ARG A 262 -6.93 17.34 20.63
N TYR A 263 -5.72 16.79 20.53
CA TYR A 263 -4.89 16.93 19.35
C TYR A 263 -5.53 16.19 18.18
N LEU A 264 -6.05 14.98 18.40
CA LEU A 264 -6.78 14.27 17.34
C LEU A 264 -7.98 15.07 16.79
N ILE A 265 -8.66 15.85 17.63
CA ILE A 265 -9.74 16.73 17.17
C ILE A 265 -9.15 17.90 16.37
N GLU A 266 -8.11 18.55 16.90
CA GLU A 266 -7.40 19.66 16.23
C GLU A 266 -6.92 19.24 14.83
N GLU A 267 -6.13 18.16 14.71
CA GLU A 267 -5.60 17.69 13.42
C GLU A 267 -6.71 17.26 12.45
N THR A 268 -7.86 16.79 12.98
CA THR A 268 -9.00 16.46 12.11
C THR A 268 -9.55 17.71 11.43
N TYR A 269 -9.59 18.85 12.13
CA TYR A 269 -10.04 20.11 11.54
C TYR A 269 -8.99 20.74 10.63
N GLU A 270 -7.69 20.58 10.92
CA GLU A 270 -6.62 21.03 10.01
C GLU A 270 -6.64 20.24 8.69
N VAL A 271 -6.87 18.92 8.73
CA VAL A 271 -7.11 18.13 7.49
C VAL A 271 -8.30 18.66 6.69
N ILE A 272 -9.40 19.03 7.36
CA ILE A 272 -10.58 19.60 6.69
C ILE A 272 -10.22 20.94 6.05
N ASP A 273 -9.51 21.82 6.77
CA ASP A 273 -9.09 23.12 6.25
C ASP A 273 -8.13 22.99 5.05
N ALA A 274 -7.20 22.03 5.09
CA ALA A 274 -6.32 21.72 3.96
C ALA A 274 -7.10 21.28 2.71
N ILE A 275 -8.15 20.47 2.89
CA ILE A 275 -9.05 20.05 1.80
C ILE A 275 -9.83 21.25 1.25
N ASP A 276 -10.43 22.06 2.12
CA ASP A 276 -11.24 23.23 1.75
C ASP A 276 -10.42 24.27 0.97
N ASN A 277 -9.12 24.37 1.27
CA ASN A 277 -8.19 25.30 0.61
C ASN A 277 -7.45 24.69 -0.60
N GLU A 278 -7.72 23.44 -0.98
CA GLU A 278 -7.02 22.70 -2.04
C GLU A 278 -5.48 22.67 -1.86
N ASP A 279 -5.00 22.72 -0.61
CA ASP A 279 -3.57 22.73 -0.28
C ASP A 279 -3.04 21.30 -0.10
N ILE A 280 -2.42 20.79 -1.16
CA ILE A 280 -1.91 19.40 -1.20
C ILE A 280 -0.74 19.19 -0.24
N ASP A 281 0.15 20.17 -0.09
CA ASP A 281 1.32 20.02 0.76
C ASP A 281 0.90 20.00 2.24
N HIS A 282 -0.01 20.91 2.62
CA HIS A 282 -0.58 20.92 3.96
C HIS A 282 -1.43 19.67 4.23
N LEU A 283 -2.21 19.20 3.25
CA LEU A 283 -2.96 17.94 3.41
C LEU A 283 -2.06 16.74 3.69
N ILE A 284 -0.87 16.67 3.08
CA ILE A 284 0.11 15.61 3.34
C ILE A 284 0.65 15.70 4.78
N GLU A 285 0.95 16.92 5.25
CA GLU A 285 1.40 17.20 6.62
C GLU A 285 0.35 16.75 7.64
N GLU A 286 -0.88 17.25 7.53
CA GLU A 286 -1.96 17.00 8.49
C GLU A 286 -2.45 15.54 8.49
N LEU A 287 -2.44 14.85 7.34
CA LEU A 287 -2.66 13.40 7.30
C LEU A 287 -1.54 12.63 8.00
N GLY A 288 -0.32 13.17 7.98
CA GLY A 288 0.82 12.69 8.77
C GLY A 288 0.58 12.83 10.26
N ASP A 289 0.00 13.94 10.72
CA ASP A 289 -0.32 14.16 12.13
C ASP A 289 -1.49 13.31 12.62
N ILE A 290 -2.51 13.07 11.78
CA ILE A 290 -3.52 12.04 12.06
C ILE A 290 -2.88 10.66 12.21
N LEU A 291 -1.94 10.29 11.33
CA LEU A 291 -1.20 9.03 11.45
C LEU A 291 -0.36 9.00 12.73
N LEU A 292 0.29 10.09 13.12
CA LEU A 292 1.02 10.22 14.38
C LEU A 292 0.11 9.93 15.58
N GLN A 293 -1.12 10.47 15.60
CA GLN A 293 -2.08 10.17 16.67
C GLN A 293 -2.40 8.67 16.73
N VAL A 294 -2.67 8.03 15.59
CA VAL A 294 -2.92 6.57 15.53
C VAL A 294 -1.72 5.79 16.08
N MET A 295 -0.49 6.18 15.70
CA MET A 295 0.73 5.52 16.16
C MET A 295 0.97 5.71 17.66
N LEU A 296 0.75 6.91 18.22
CA LEU A 296 0.90 7.18 19.64
C LEU A 296 -0.13 6.39 20.48
N HIS A 297 -1.39 6.35 20.04
CA HIS A 297 -2.41 5.52 20.69
C HIS A 297 -2.04 4.02 20.65
N ALA A 298 -1.55 3.53 19.51
CA ALA A 298 -1.09 2.15 19.40
C ALA A 298 0.11 1.85 20.31
N GLN A 299 1.08 2.75 20.38
CA GLN A 299 2.25 2.59 21.26
C GLN A 299 1.86 2.62 22.75
N ILE A 300 0.95 3.51 23.17
CA ILE A 300 0.40 3.50 24.54
C ILE A 300 -0.28 2.16 24.83
N GLY A 301 -1.10 1.66 23.90
CA GLY A 301 -1.75 0.35 24.03
C GLY A 301 -0.74 -0.79 24.18
N GLU A 302 0.39 -0.72 23.48
CA GLU A 302 1.45 -1.72 23.50
C GLU A 302 2.25 -1.64 24.81
N ASP A 303 2.57 -0.43 25.27
CA ASP A 303 3.23 -0.16 26.56
C ASP A 303 2.42 -0.73 27.74
N GLU A 304 1.09 -0.68 27.66
CA GLU A 304 0.16 -1.20 28.67
C GLU A 304 -0.22 -2.68 28.46
N GLY A 305 0.21 -3.30 27.37
CA GLY A 305 -0.05 -4.70 27.04
C GLY A 305 -1.48 -5.02 26.59
N TYR A 306 -2.21 -4.04 26.07
CA TYR A 306 -3.59 -4.20 25.59
C TYR A 306 -3.68 -4.53 24.09
N PHE A 307 -3.03 -3.75 23.23
CA PHE A 307 -3.04 -3.92 21.77
C PHE A 307 -1.86 -3.17 21.15
N SER A 308 -1.51 -3.52 19.91
CA SER A 308 -0.43 -2.91 19.13
C SER A 308 -0.96 -2.28 17.85
N ILE A 309 -0.07 -1.61 17.10
CA ILE A 309 -0.42 -1.10 15.77
C ILE A 309 -0.80 -2.22 14.80
N ASP A 310 -0.24 -3.42 14.99
CA ASP A 310 -0.55 -4.59 14.15
C ASP A 310 -2.00 -5.04 14.36
N ASP A 311 -2.52 -4.98 15.59
CA ASP A 311 -3.94 -5.28 15.90
C ASP A 311 -4.89 -4.26 15.25
N VAL A 312 -4.50 -2.98 15.22
CA VAL A 312 -5.27 -1.91 14.55
C VAL A 312 -5.33 -2.17 13.04
N ILE A 313 -4.18 -2.50 12.44
CA ILE A 313 -4.06 -2.80 11.00
C ILE A 313 -4.84 -4.07 10.66
N GLU A 314 -4.75 -5.13 11.47
CA GLU A 314 -5.51 -6.37 11.28
C GLU A 314 -7.02 -6.09 11.32
N GLY A 315 -7.48 -5.38 12.35
CA GLY A 315 -8.88 -5.01 12.52
C GLY A 315 -9.41 -4.20 11.33
N LEU A 316 -8.64 -3.23 10.84
CA LEU A 316 -8.97 -2.46 9.64
C LEU A 316 -8.98 -3.34 8.39
N SER A 317 -7.93 -4.10 8.15
CA SER A 317 -7.74 -4.90 6.92
C SER A 317 -8.80 -5.98 6.80
N ALA A 318 -9.04 -6.75 7.87
CA ALA A 318 -10.08 -7.78 7.90
C ALA A 318 -11.47 -7.18 7.67
N LYS A 319 -11.75 -6.01 8.26
CA LYS A 319 -13.01 -5.27 8.04
C LYS A 319 -13.15 -4.80 6.60
N MET A 320 -12.09 -4.25 6.00
CA MET A 320 -12.12 -3.77 4.62
C MET A 320 -12.32 -4.92 3.62
N ILE A 321 -11.66 -6.05 3.80
CA ILE A 321 -11.86 -7.26 2.98
C ILE A 321 -13.30 -7.76 3.12
N ARG A 322 -13.76 -7.96 4.36
CA ARG A 322 -15.09 -8.51 4.64
C ARG A 322 -16.23 -7.64 4.10
N ARG A 323 -16.09 -6.31 4.15
CA ARG A 323 -17.13 -5.38 3.69
C ARG A 323 -17.08 -5.06 2.20
N HIS A 324 -16.07 -5.54 1.47
CA HIS A 324 -15.97 -5.43 0.01
C HIS A 324 -15.94 -6.81 -0.68
N PRO A 325 -16.98 -7.67 -0.50
CA PRO A 325 -17.02 -8.98 -1.15
C PRO A 325 -17.12 -8.91 -2.68
N HIS A 326 -17.36 -7.72 -3.23
CA HIS A 326 -17.36 -7.46 -4.68
C HIS A 326 -15.97 -7.16 -5.24
N VAL A 327 -15.00 -6.80 -4.39
CA VAL A 327 -13.60 -6.61 -4.76
C VAL A 327 -12.79 -7.86 -4.42
N PHE A 328 -13.00 -8.42 -3.22
CA PHE A 328 -12.19 -9.52 -2.67
C PHE A 328 -12.90 -10.88 -2.65
N GLY A 329 -14.09 -10.98 -3.20
CA GLY A 329 -14.89 -12.20 -3.22
C GLY A 329 -15.67 -12.34 -4.54
N ASN A 330 -16.80 -13.03 -4.47
CA ASN A 330 -17.61 -13.37 -5.66
C ASN A 330 -18.89 -12.52 -5.80
N ALA A 331 -19.11 -11.53 -4.93
CA ALA A 331 -20.30 -10.70 -5.05
C ALA A 331 -20.20 -9.79 -6.29
N HIS A 332 -21.31 -9.48 -6.93
CA HIS A 332 -21.34 -8.53 -8.04
C HIS A 332 -22.29 -7.39 -7.66
N VAL A 333 -21.84 -6.16 -7.91
CA VAL A 333 -22.58 -4.93 -7.66
C VAL A 333 -22.51 -4.08 -8.93
N ALA A 334 -23.63 -3.50 -9.33
CA ALA A 334 -23.73 -2.75 -10.57
C ALA A 334 -23.35 -1.27 -10.42
N ASN A 335 -23.46 -0.70 -9.22
CA ASN A 335 -23.21 0.72 -8.96
C ASN A 335 -22.87 1.01 -7.49
N SER A 336 -22.53 2.27 -7.20
CA SER A 336 -22.18 2.74 -5.86
C SER A 336 -23.34 2.65 -4.85
N GLU A 337 -24.59 2.76 -5.29
CA GLU A 337 -25.75 2.62 -4.40
C GLU A 337 -25.89 1.19 -3.87
N GLU A 338 -25.68 0.18 -4.72
CA GLU A 338 -25.64 -1.23 -4.31
C GLU A 338 -24.45 -1.52 -3.39
N VAL A 339 -23.29 -0.91 -3.63
CA VAL A 339 -22.13 -1.00 -2.73
C VAL A 339 -22.49 -0.49 -1.34
N LEU A 340 -23.10 0.70 -1.24
CA LEU A 340 -23.52 1.30 0.03
C LEU A 340 -24.57 0.44 0.75
N LYS A 341 -25.53 -0.12 0.02
CA LYS A 341 -26.56 -1.00 0.59
C LYS A 341 -25.94 -2.27 1.16
N ASN A 342 -25.06 -2.93 0.40
CA ASN A 342 -24.35 -4.12 0.87
C ASN A 342 -23.46 -3.80 2.08
N TRP A 343 -22.78 -2.67 2.07
CA TRP A 343 -21.98 -2.20 3.20
C TRP A 343 -22.80 -2.04 4.49
N GLN A 344 -23.98 -1.42 4.38
CA GLN A 344 -24.88 -1.23 5.52
C GLN A 344 -25.42 -2.57 6.05
N GLU A 345 -25.76 -3.50 5.17
CA GLU A 345 -26.26 -4.83 5.54
C GLU A 345 -25.19 -5.64 6.27
N ILE A 346 -23.96 -5.67 5.75
CA ILE A 346 -22.82 -6.34 6.43
C ILE A 346 -22.56 -5.69 7.79
N LYS A 347 -22.58 -4.35 7.89
CA LYS A 347 -22.43 -3.63 9.16
C LYS A 347 -23.53 -3.98 10.18
N LYS A 348 -24.75 -4.31 9.72
CA LYS A 348 -25.85 -4.72 10.57
C LYS A 348 -25.64 -6.14 11.12
N GLN A 349 -25.13 -7.06 10.29
CA GLN A 349 -24.85 -8.45 10.67
C GLN A 349 -23.68 -8.57 11.65
N GLU A 350 -22.68 -7.68 11.56
CA GLU A 350 -21.51 -7.64 12.46
C GLU A 350 -21.84 -7.24 13.92
N LYS A 351 -23.00 -6.62 14.17
CA LYS A 351 -23.40 -6.26 15.53
C LYS A 351 -23.91 -7.51 16.26
N THR A 352 -23.02 -8.17 16.98
CA THR A 352 -23.26 -9.40 17.75
C THR A 352 -24.11 -9.19 19.01
N GLU A 353 -24.22 -7.97 19.51
CA GLU A 353 -25.15 -7.64 20.59
C GLU A 353 -26.40 -6.98 20.02
N ALA A 354 -27.56 -7.55 20.36
CA ALA A 354 -28.84 -6.88 20.21
C ALA A 354 -28.85 -5.64 21.12
N THR A 355 -28.25 -4.54 20.66
CA THR A 355 -28.39 -3.23 21.29
C THR A 355 -29.88 -2.96 21.46
N SER A 356 -30.28 -2.75 22.71
CA SER A 356 -31.67 -2.68 23.16
C SER A 356 -32.41 -1.46 22.59
N SER A 357 -31.65 -0.46 22.12
CA SER A 357 -32.18 0.76 21.51
C SER A 357 -31.63 0.99 20.10
N LEU A 358 -32.51 1.37 19.17
CA LEU A 358 -32.17 1.73 17.79
C LEU A 358 -31.09 2.83 17.72
N LEU A 359 -31.09 3.74 18.69
CA LEU A 359 -30.21 4.91 18.74
C LEU A 359 -28.87 4.65 19.45
N GLU A 360 -28.72 3.51 20.14
CA GLU A 360 -27.61 3.22 21.06
C GLU A 360 -26.22 3.25 20.40
N GLY A 361 -26.16 2.98 19.08
CA GLY A 361 -24.91 3.07 18.32
C GLY A 361 -24.58 4.44 17.73
N VAL A 362 -25.19 5.55 18.18
CA VAL A 362 -24.72 6.91 17.83
C VAL A 362 -23.80 7.36 18.97
N SER A 363 -22.55 7.67 18.65
CA SER A 363 -21.59 8.03 19.70
C SER A 363 -22.04 9.29 20.42
N LYS A 364 -21.96 9.25 21.76
CA LYS A 364 -22.24 10.43 22.60
C LYS A 364 -21.16 11.51 22.48
N SER A 365 -19.98 11.15 21.96
CA SER A 365 -18.83 12.05 21.79
C SER A 365 -18.88 12.91 20.52
N LEU A 366 -19.85 12.69 19.63
CA LEU A 366 -20.00 13.52 18.43
C LEU A 366 -20.40 14.96 18.80
N PRO A 367 -19.93 15.97 18.06
CA PRO A 367 -20.53 17.31 18.08
C PRO A 367 -22.05 17.24 17.94
N ASN A 368 -22.77 18.12 18.65
CA ASN A 368 -24.22 17.95 18.79
C ASN A 368 -24.99 18.05 17.47
N LEU A 369 -24.52 18.82 16.48
CA LEU A 369 -25.14 18.88 15.15
C LEU A 369 -24.95 17.57 14.39
N LEU A 370 -23.73 17.06 14.32
CA LEU A 370 -23.45 15.76 13.71
C LEU A 370 -24.14 14.60 14.44
N ARG A 371 -24.25 14.70 15.77
CA ARG A 371 -25.00 13.73 16.59
C ARG A 371 -26.48 13.77 16.26
N ALA A 372 -27.09 14.94 16.18
CA ALA A 372 -28.49 15.10 15.78
C ALA A 372 -28.74 14.51 14.38
N TYR A 373 -27.81 14.77 13.45
CA TYR A 373 -27.87 14.23 12.09
C TYR A 373 -27.87 12.70 12.08
N GLU A 374 -26.94 12.07 12.80
CA GLU A 374 -26.85 10.60 12.87
C GLU A 374 -28.04 9.96 13.62
N LEU A 375 -28.57 10.62 14.66
CA LEU A 375 -29.79 10.18 15.36
C LEU A 375 -30.99 10.15 14.40
N GLN A 376 -31.20 11.23 13.65
CA GLN A 376 -32.30 11.34 12.69
C GLN A 376 -32.12 10.39 11.51
N LYS A 377 -30.90 10.24 11.00
CA LYS A 377 -30.57 9.27 9.94
C LYS A 377 -30.91 7.84 10.36
N LYS A 378 -30.62 7.46 11.61
CA LYS A 378 -31.04 6.15 12.13
C LYS A 378 -32.54 6.00 12.29
N ALA A 379 -33.24 7.03 12.73
CA ALA A 379 -34.69 7.02 12.80
C ALA A 379 -35.30 6.84 11.38
N ALA A 380 -34.74 7.53 10.39
CA ALA A 380 -35.16 7.39 8.99
C ALA A 380 -34.96 5.97 8.44
N MET A 381 -33.88 5.27 8.84
CA MET A 381 -33.63 3.89 8.41
C MET A 381 -34.72 2.89 8.80
N VAL A 382 -35.52 3.17 9.85
CA VAL A 382 -36.67 2.32 10.24
C VAL A 382 -38.01 2.84 9.71
N GLY A 383 -37.97 3.80 8.79
CA GLY A 383 -39.16 4.41 8.18
C GLY A 383 -39.73 5.58 8.97
N PHE A 384 -39.05 6.07 10.00
CA PHE A 384 -39.43 7.32 10.68
C PHE A 384 -38.83 8.51 9.93
N ASP A 385 -39.35 8.78 8.74
CA ASP A 385 -38.92 9.89 7.88
C ASP A 385 -40.10 10.45 7.06
N TRP A 386 -39.96 11.71 6.61
CA TRP A 386 -40.89 12.34 5.69
C TRP A 386 -40.66 11.83 4.25
N GLN A 387 -41.69 11.82 3.42
CA GLN A 387 -41.55 11.45 2.00
C GLN A 387 -41.14 12.63 1.10
N GLU A 388 -41.46 13.85 1.54
CA GLU A 388 -41.13 15.09 0.85
C GLU A 388 -40.41 16.03 1.81
N ILE A 389 -39.68 17.00 1.27
CA ILE A 389 -38.96 18.00 2.08
C ILE A 389 -39.90 19.03 2.71
N THR A 390 -41.07 19.28 2.09
CA THR A 390 -42.01 20.33 2.49
C THR A 390 -42.41 20.22 3.97
N PRO A 391 -42.83 19.06 4.50
CA PRO A 391 -43.11 18.89 5.92
C PRO A 391 -41.91 19.18 6.84
N ALA A 392 -40.68 18.85 6.41
CA ALA A 392 -39.49 19.14 7.21
C ALA A 392 -39.22 20.65 7.30
N VAL A 393 -39.47 21.39 6.22
CA VAL A 393 -39.35 22.87 6.20
C VAL A 393 -40.49 23.54 6.95
N GLU A 394 -41.71 23.00 6.86
CA GLU A 394 -42.85 23.48 7.65
C GLU A 394 -42.59 23.31 9.15
N LYS A 395 -41.98 22.18 9.56
CA LYS A 395 -41.60 21.96 10.95
C LYS A 395 -40.60 23.00 11.45
N VAL A 396 -39.62 23.40 10.63
CA VAL A 396 -38.70 24.52 11.00
C VAL A 396 -39.46 25.82 11.28
N LYS A 397 -40.52 26.11 10.51
CA LYS A 397 -41.34 27.32 10.74
C LYS A 397 -42.14 27.20 12.04
N GLU A 398 -42.73 26.03 12.29
CA GLU A 398 -43.45 25.74 13.53
C GLU A 398 -42.54 25.93 14.75
N GLU A 399 -41.34 25.32 14.77
CA GLU A 399 -40.39 25.47 15.88
C GLU A 399 -39.90 26.92 16.05
N LEU A 400 -39.82 27.69 14.96
CA LEU A 400 -39.47 29.11 15.03
C LEU A 400 -40.58 29.93 15.67
N ASP A 401 -41.84 29.66 15.31
CA ASP A 401 -43.00 30.33 15.91
C ASP A 401 -43.10 29.98 17.42
N GLU A 402 -42.92 28.70 17.79
CA GLU A 402 -42.88 28.26 19.19
C GLU A 402 -41.75 28.92 19.99
N PHE A 403 -40.55 29.04 19.41
CA PHE A 403 -39.44 29.76 20.04
C PHE A 403 -39.76 31.23 20.28
N VAL A 404 -40.39 31.90 19.31
CA VAL A 404 -40.75 33.33 19.41
C VAL A 404 -41.85 33.56 20.45
N ASP A 405 -42.86 32.69 20.51
CA ASP A 405 -43.96 32.80 21.47
C ASP A 405 -43.47 32.70 22.94
N GLU A 406 -42.38 31.97 23.18
CA GLU A 406 -41.79 31.81 24.52
C GLU A 406 -40.88 32.97 24.96
N LEU A 407 -40.59 33.93 24.08
CA LEU A 407 -39.81 35.14 24.40
C LEU A 407 -40.65 36.20 25.13
N ASP A 408 -41.24 35.83 26.26
CA ASP A 408 -42.10 36.70 27.07
C ASP A 408 -41.34 37.68 28.01
N GLY A 409 -40.00 37.62 28.02
CA GLY A 409 -39.13 38.45 28.85
C GLY A 409 -39.01 38.00 30.31
N THR A 410 -39.59 36.86 30.68
CA THR A 410 -39.50 36.27 32.01
C THR A 410 -38.40 35.20 32.11
N THR A 411 -37.96 34.89 33.33
CA THR A 411 -37.00 33.80 33.57
C THR A 411 -37.56 32.43 33.16
N GLU A 412 -38.85 32.19 33.36
CA GLU A 412 -39.49 30.94 32.94
C GLU A 412 -39.62 30.86 31.42
N GLY A 413 -39.99 31.96 30.75
CA GLY A 413 -40.00 32.07 29.30
C GLY A 413 -38.63 31.79 28.69
N PHE A 414 -37.55 32.33 29.27
CA PHE A 414 -36.19 32.03 28.81
C PHE A 414 -35.83 30.54 28.89
N ILE A 415 -36.27 29.83 29.94
CA ILE A 415 -36.04 28.38 30.08
C ILE A 415 -36.78 27.61 28.98
N ARG A 416 -38.03 27.99 28.68
CA ARG A 416 -38.84 27.38 27.62
C ARG A 416 -38.27 27.71 26.23
N ALA A 417 -37.96 28.97 25.97
CA ALA A 417 -37.30 29.43 24.75
C ALA A 417 -35.97 28.70 24.49
N LYS A 418 -35.16 28.41 25.52
CA LYS A 418 -33.94 27.61 25.36
C LYS A 418 -34.24 26.19 24.86
N LYS A 419 -35.32 25.58 25.32
CA LYS A 419 -35.74 24.25 24.88
C LYS A 419 -36.19 24.30 23.42
N GLU A 420 -37.07 25.24 23.08
CA GLU A 420 -37.59 25.38 21.71
C GLU A 420 -36.49 25.79 20.72
N PHE A 421 -35.49 26.57 21.15
CA PHE A 421 -34.30 26.84 20.31
C PHE A 421 -33.51 25.56 19.98
N GLY A 422 -33.45 24.61 20.92
CA GLY A 422 -32.86 23.29 20.68
C GLY A 422 -33.65 22.48 19.66
N ASP A 423 -34.98 22.51 19.76
CA ASP A 423 -35.89 21.82 18.83
C ASP A 423 -35.84 22.46 17.42
N LEU A 424 -35.71 23.79 17.34
CA LEU A 424 -35.45 24.53 16.09
C LEU A 424 -34.13 24.10 15.41
N LEU A 425 -33.03 24.01 16.16
CA LEU A 425 -31.75 23.52 15.63
C LEU A 425 -31.87 22.07 15.15
N PHE A 426 -32.60 21.23 15.90
CA PHE A 426 -32.86 19.85 15.53
C PHE A 426 -33.67 19.75 14.23
N ALA A 427 -34.67 20.63 14.04
CA ALA A 427 -35.46 20.72 12.81
C ALA A 427 -34.61 21.14 11.61
N PHE A 428 -33.70 22.12 11.76
CA PHE A 428 -32.74 22.49 10.71
C PHE A 428 -31.85 21.32 10.29
N VAL A 429 -31.35 20.56 11.26
CA VAL A 429 -30.55 19.35 11.00
C VAL A 429 -31.36 18.32 10.21
N ASN A 430 -32.68 18.21 10.44
CA ASN A 430 -33.53 17.30 9.69
C ASN A 430 -33.70 17.70 8.23
N VAL A 431 -33.82 19.01 7.96
CA VAL A 431 -33.80 19.54 6.59
C VAL A 431 -32.46 19.25 5.91
N ALA A 432 -31.34 19.52 6.59
CA ALA A 432 -30.00 19.24 6.07
C ALA A 432 -29.83 17.75 5.74
N ARG A 433 -30.25 16.86 6.65
CA ARG A 433 -30.27 15.41 6.44
C ARG A 433 -31.10 14.98 5.24
N PHE A 434 -32.30 15.53 5.07
CA PHE A 434 -33.15 15.24 3.91
C PHE A 434 -32.45 15.61 2.59
N LEU A 435 -31.73 16.74 2.58
CA LEU A 435 -30.93 17.21 1.46
C LEU A 435 -29.55 16.53 1.34
N LYS A 436 -29.20 15.63 2.27
CA LYS A 436 -27.89 14.97 2.37
C LYS A 436 -26.72 15.95 2.57
N ILE A 437 -26.98 17.09 3.20
CA ILE A 437 -25.98 18.10 3.57
C ILE A 437 -25.48 17.79 4.98
N SER A 438 -24.16 17.76 5.19
CA SER A 438 -23.55 17.66 6.53
C SER A 438 -23.72 18.99 7.26
N PRO A 439 -24.49 19.06 8.37
CA PRO A 439 -24.75 20.33 9.05
C PRO A 439 -23.51 20.89 9.75
N GLU A 440 -22.59 20.02 10.17
CA GLU A 440 -21.33 20.43 10.81
C GLU A 440 -20.41 21.10 9.78
N GLU A 441 -20.22 20.48 8.61
CA GLU A 441 -19.43 21.04 7.49
C GLU A 441 -20.04 22.36 6.98
N ALA A 442 -21.36 22.40 6.75
CA ALA A 442 -22.02 23.62 6.27
C ALA A 442 -21.89 24.80 7.25
N LEU A 443 -21.90 24.52 8.56
CA LEU A 443 -21.64 25.54 9.58
C LEU A 443 -20.17 25.94 9.59
N ASN A 444 -19.24 24.98 9.43
CA ASN A 444 -17.82 25.25 9.32
C ASN A 444 -17.51 26.21 8.15
N GLU A 445 -18.01 25.93 6.96
CA GLU A 445 -17.87 26.81 5.79
C GLU A 445 -18.43 28.23 6.06
N THR A 446 -19.53 28.30 6.80
CA THR A 446 -20.15 29.58 7.18
C THR A 446 -19.27 30.35 8.17
N ASN A 447 -18.66 29.66 9.14
CA ASN A 447 -17.73 30.24 10.09
C ASN A 447 -16.47 30.74 9.39
N GLN A 448 -15.85 29.94 8.50
CA GLN A 448 -14.70 30.37 7.69
C GLN A 448 -15.03 31.61 6.86
N LYS A 449 -16.19 31.64 6.19
CA LYS A 449 -16.67 32.80 5.44
C LYS A 449 -16.88 34.03 6.33
N PHE A 450 -17.42 33.85 7.53
CA PHE A 450 -17.54 34.94 8.51
C PHE A 450 -16.15 35.47 8.90
N THR A 451 -15.21 34.58 9.21
CA THR A 451 -13.84 34.90 9.59
C THR A 451 -13.13 35.69 8.49
N ARG A 452 -13.16 35.22 7.23
CA ARG A 452 -12.54 35.93 6.09
C ARG A 452 -13.09 37.34 5.92
N ARG A 453 -14.41 37.50 6.02
CA ARG A 453 -15.07 38.82 5.92
C ARG A 453 -14.73 39.71 7.09
N PHE A 454 -14.65 39.15 8.29
CA PHE A 454 -14.32 39.93 9.47
C PHE A 454 -12.84 40.37 9.46
N GLN A 455 -11.93 39.49 9.04
CA GLN A 455 -10.52 39.84 8.81
C GLN A 455 -10.37 40.97 7.78
N TYR A 456 -11.16 40.96 6.71
CA TYR A 456 -11.20 42.09 5.76
C TYR A 456 -11.59 43.41 6.44
N ILE A 457 -12.57 43.38 7.35
CA ILE A 457 -12.93 44.55 8.17
C ILE A 457 -11.74 44.97 9.04
N GLU A 458 -11.11 44.03 9.73
CA GLU A 458 -9.94 44.31 10.57
C GLU A 458 -8.81 44.97 9.78
N ASP A 459 -8.53 44.51 8.57
CA ASP A 459 -7.51 45.08 7.69
C ASP A 459 -7.88 46.50 7.24
N LYS A 460 -9.15 46.76 6.92
CA LYS A 460 -9.63 48.11 6.59
C LYS A 460 -9.56 49.05 7.77
N VAL A 461 -9.93 48.58 8.96
CA VAL A 461 -9.84 49.34 10.21
C VAL A 461 -8.38 49.65 10.53
N LYS A 462 -7.48 48.67 10.46
CA LYS A 462 -6.03 48.87 10.63
C LYS A 462 -5.47 49.88 9.63
N ALA A 463 -5.83 49.76 8.35
CA ALA A 463 -5.38 50.67 7.30
C ALA A 463 -5.86 52.11 7.52
N SER A 464 -7.01 52.31 8.19
CA SER A 464 -7.54 53.64 8.52
C SER A 464 -6.80 54.34 9.66
N GLY A 465 -6.04 53.61 10.48
CA GLY A 465 -5.34 54.14 11.66
C GLY A 465 -6.24 54.53 12.84
N ARG A 466 -7.55 54.26 12.79
CA ARG A 466 -8.50 54.48 13.88
C ARG A 466 -8.74 53.19 14.70
N PRO A 467 -8.95 53.27 16.02
CA PRO A 467 -9.32 52.10 16.82
C PRO A 467 -10.72 51.61 16.48
N PHE A 468 -10.97 50.32 16.71
CA PHE A 468 -12.24 49.65 16.36
C PHE A 468 -13.45 50.24 17.10
N GLU A 469 -13.24 50.75 18.33
CA GLU A 469 -14.29 51.35 19.17
C GLU A 469 -14.85 52.66 18.60
N ASP A 470 -14.11 53.33 17.72
CA ASP A 470 -14.52 54.59 17.10
C ASP A 470 -15.43 54.37 15.87
N TYR A 471 -15.63 53.12 15.44
CA TYR A 471 -16.49 52.78 14.32
C TYR A 471 -17.92 52.51 14.75
N THR A 472 -18.86 53.09 14.02
CA THR A 472 -20.29 52.74 14.14
C THR A 472 -20.59 51.43 13.44
N LEU A 473 -21.65 50.74 13.86
CA LEU A 473 -22.09 49.49 13.21
C LEU A 473 -22.41 49.69 11.72
N GLU A 474 -22.92 50.86 11.34
CA GLU A 474 -23.20 51.24 9.95
C GLU A 474 -21.93 51.48 9.11
N GLU A 475 -20.82 51.87 9.74
CA GLU A 475 -19.52 51.96 9.07
C GLU A 475 -18.89 50.58 8.89
N LEU A 476 -18.96 49.72 9.91
CA LEU A 476 -18.47 48.34 9.81
C LEU A 476 -19.29 47.51 8.81
N ASP A 477 -20.61 47.70 8.77
CA ASP A 477 -21.48 47.02 7.80
C ASP A 477 -21.17 47.44 6.35
N ARG A 478 -20.66 48.66 6.13
CA ARG A 478 -20.17 49.05 4.79
C ARG A 478 -18.97 48.21 4.36
N TYR A 479 -17.98 48.00 5.24
CA TYR A 479 -16.85 47.11 4.94
C TYR A 479 -17.27 45.66 4.80
N TRP A 480 -18.24 45.19 5.59
CA TRP A 480 -18.84 43.87 5.45
C TRP A 480 -19.51 43.66 4.08
N ASN A 481 -20.29 44.64 3.63
CA ASN A 481 -20.94 44.60 2.32
C ASN A 481 -19.93 44.71 1.17
N GLU A 482 -18.83 45.45 1.36
CA GLU A 482 -17.70 45.46 0.43
C GLU A 482 -17.07 44.06 0.31
N ALA A 483 -16.79 43.40 1.44
CA ALA A 483 -16.25 42.03 1.46
C ALA A 483 -17.19 41.01 0.75
N LYS A 484 -18.50 41.15 0.95
CA LYS A 484 -19.50 40.34 0.23
C LYS A 484 -19.44 40.53 -1.29
N LEU A 485 -19.28 41.77 -1.76
CA LEU A 485 -19.23 42.10 -3.19
C LEU A 485 -17.96 41.56 -3.86
N THR A 486 -16.87 41.43 -3.10
CA THR A 486 -15.60 40.86 -3.59
C THR A 486 -15.55 39.32 -3.54
N GLY A 487 -16.62 38.66 -3.11
CA GLY A 487 -16.70 37.20 -3.08
C GLY A 487 -15.97 36.53 -1.90
N LEU A 488 -15.68 37.28 -0.82
CA LEU A 488 -15.03 36.75 0.39
C LEU A 488 -15.99 35.94 1.27
#